data_AF-A0A8D0KXQ2-F1
#
_entry.id   AF-A0A8D0KXQ2-F1
#
_cell.length_a   1.000
_cell.length_b   1.000
_cell.length_c   1.000
_cell.angle_alpha   90.00
_cell.angle_beta   90.00
_cell.angle_gamma   90.00
#
_symmetry.space_group_name_H-M   'P 1'
#
loop_
_entity.id
_entity.type
_entity.pdbx_description
1 polymer ?
#
loop_
_entity_poly.entity_id
_entity_poly.type
_entity_poly.pdbx_seq_one_letter_code
_entity_poly.pdbx_strand_id
1 'polypeptide(L)'
;PVNFVSFQIIVMACREFEMGRKKCERYWPLYGEAAVTFGPFRVSCEAEQARTDYFIRTLLLEFQNETRSVYQFHYVNWPDHDVPSSFDSILDMISLMREYQEHEDVPICIHCRYQIYLFFKFINISILLKSRLLV
;
A
#
# COMPACT_ATOMS: atom_id res chain seq x y z
N PRO A 1 -19.27 6.87 16.25
CA PRO A 1 -19.06 5.67 15.39
C PRO A 1 -18.00 5.97 14.34
N VAL A 2 -16.81 5.38 14.49
CA VAL A 2 -15.77 5.51 13.45
C VAL A 2 -16.28 4.70 12.26
N ASN A 3 -16.81 5.38 11.24
CA ASN A 3 -17.11 4.73 9.97
C ASN A 3 -15.78 4.17 9.46
N PHE A 4 -15.60 2.85 9.56
CA PHE A 4 -14.50 2.18 8.88
C PHE A 4 -14.73 2.38 7.39
N VAL A 5 -14.03 3.35 6.82
CA VAL A 5 -13.88 3.45 5.38
C VAL A 5 -13.26 2.13 4.96
N SER A 6 -14.05 1.27 4.31
CA SER A 6 -13.54 0.03 3.76
C SER A 6 -12.63 0.39 2.59
N PHE A 7 -11.33 0.16 2.73
CA PHE A 7 -10.39 0.16 1.62
C PHE A 7 -9.92 -1.27 1.40
N GLN A 8 -9.86 -1.68 0.14
CA GLN A 8 -9.40 -3.02 -0.26
C GLN A 8 -7.96 -2.98 -0.79
N ILE A 9 -7.51 -1.82 -1.22
CA ILE A 9 -6.23 -1.60 -1.88
C ILE A 9 -5.38 -0.62 -1.07
N ILE A 10 -4.11 -0.97 -0.86
CA ILE A 10 -3.07 -0.07 -0.39
C ILE A 10 -1.99 0.03 -1.48
N VAL A 11 -1.61 1.24 -1.88
CA VAL A 11 -0.43 1.50 -2.71
C VAL A 11 0.64 2.18 -1.85
N MET A 12 1.78 1.51 -1.72
CA MET A 12 2.99 2.01 -1.08
C MET A 12 4.03 2.29 -2.17
N ALA A 13 4.42 3.54 -2.37
CA ALA A 13 5.38 3.91 -3.42
C ALA A 13 6.70 4.50 -2.86
N CYS A 14 7.13 4.02 -1.69
CA CYS A 14 8.41 4.39 -1.08
C CYS A 14 9.05 3.17 -0.44
N ARG A 15 10.38 3.15 -0.33
CA ARG A 15 11.08 2.09 0.43
C ARG A 15 10.98 2.35 1.93
N GLU A 16 11.13 1.30 2.73
CA GLU A 16 11.28 1.43 4.20
C GLU A 16 12.53 2.23 4.57
N PHE A 17 13.63 2.02 3.85
CA PHE A 17 14.91 2.70 4.02
C PHE A 17 15.47 3.18 2.69
N GLU A 18 16.02 4.39 2.70
CA GLU A 18 16.78 4.97 1.59
C GLU A 18 17.97 5.75 2.13
N MET A 19 19.14 5.52 1.54
CA MET A 19 20.40 6.14 1.96
C MET A 19 20.64 6.03 3.48
N GLY A 20 20.29 4.88 4.07
CA GLY A 20 20.44 4.61 5.50
C GLY A 20 19.44 5.33 6.42
N ARG A 21 18.48 6.08 5.87
CA ARG A 21 17.43 6.76 6.66
C ARG A 21 16.12 6.01 6.53
N LYS A 22 15.46 5.76 7.68
CA LYS A 22 14.11 5.20 7.74
C LYS A 22 13.10 6.21 7.18
N LYS A 23 12.21 5.73 6.31
CA LYS A 23 11.23 6.56 5.59
C LYS A 23 9.80 6.15 5.86
N CYS A 24 9.58 4.86 6.09
CA CYS A 24 8.28 4.29 6.42
C CYS A 24 8.46 3.26 7.55
N GLU A 25 7.51 3.23 8.48
CA GLU A 25 7.38 2.12 9.42
C GLU A 25 6.73 0.94 8.70
N ARG A 26 7.30 -0.26 8.88
CA ARG A 26 6.71 -1.48 8.34
C ARG A 26 5.47 -1.86 9.14
N TYR A 27 4.31 -1.74 8.50
CA TYR A 27 3.01 -2.08 9.08
C TYR A 27 2.48 -3.45 8.63
N TRP A 28 3.31 -4.27 7.98
CA TRP A 28 2.98 -5.61 7.51
C TRP A 28 4.07 -6.64 7.92
N PRO A 29 3.71 -7.89 8.24
CA PRO A 29 4.69 -8.96 8.39
C PRO A 29 5.31 -9.33 7.04
N LEU A 30 6.54 -9.85 7.02
CA LEU A 30 7.07 -10.46 5.79
C LEU A 30 6.31 -11.76 5.51
N TYR A 31 6.25 -12.16 4.25
CA TYR A 31 5.63 -13.43 3.90
C TYR A 31 6.35 -14.59 4.61
N GLY A 32 5.57 -15.46 5.27
CA GLY A 32 6.08 -16.56 6.10
C GLY A 32 6.44 -16.20 7.54
N GLU A 33 6.41 -14.91 7.93
CA GLU A 33 6.54 -14.50 9.33
C GLU A 33 5.21 -14.67 10.09
N ALA A 34 5.31 -14.70 11.42
CA ALA A 34 4.14 -14.67 12.28
C ALA A 34 3.35 -13.36 12.12
N ALA A 35 2.04 -13.41 12.36
CA ALA A 35 1.19 -12.22 12.35
C ALA A 35 1.68 -11.17 13.36
N VAL A 36 1.57 -9.90 12.99
CA VAL A 36 1.97 -8.76 13.82
C VAL A 36 0.73 -8.05 14.35
N THR A 37 0.80 -7.63 15.62
CA THR A 37 -0.30 -6.92 16.29
C THR A 37 0.02 -5.43 16.43
N PHE A 38 -0.89 -4.59 15.96
CA PHE A 38 -0.84 -3.14 16.07
C PHE A 38 -2.07 -2.65 16.84
N GLY A 39 -1.94 -2.48 18.15
CA GLY A 39 -3.10 -2.16 19.01
C GLY A 39 -4.19 -3.23 18.91
N PRO A 40 -5.43 -2.89 18.52
CA PRO A 40 -6.51 -3.86 18.37
C PRO A 40 -6.50 -4.61 17.02
N PHE A 41 -5.56 -4.31 16.13
CA PHE A 41 -5.45 -4.92 14.81
C PHE A 41 -4.42 -6.04 14.83
N ARG A 42 -4.74 -7.16 14.20
CA ARG A 42 -3.79 -8.23 13.89
C ARG A 42 -3.67 -8.37 12.38
N VAL A 43 -2.45 -8.43 11.88
CA VAL A 43 -2.14 -8.42 10.44
C VAL A 43 -1.30 -9.65 10.11
N SER A 44 -1.75 -10.48 9.16
CA SER A 44 -0.95 -11.56 8.56
C SER A 44 -0.71 -11.28 7.07
N CYS A 45 0.32 -11.93 6.51
CA CYS A 45 0.62 -11.90 5.08
C CYS A 45 0.38 -13.30 4.51
N GLU A 46 -0.75 -13.48 3.81
CA GLU A 46 -1.21 -14.77 3.28
C GLU A 46 -0.53 -15.12 1.95
N ALA A 47 -0.14 -14.11 1.16
CA ALA A 47 0.56 -14.30 -0.09
C ALA A 47 1.42 -13.08 -0.44
N GLU A 48 2.52 -13.31 -1.15
CA GLU A 48 3.33 -12.28 -1.78
C GLU A 48 3.66 -12.68 -3.22
N GLN A 49 3.44 -11.75 -4.15
CA GLN A 49 3.79 -11.91 -5.57
C GLN A 49 4.82 -10.85 -5.93
N ALA A 50 5.98 -11.29 -6.39
CA ALA A 50 7.00 -10.39 -6.93
C ALA A 50 6.69 -10.05 -8.40
N ARG A 51 6.83 -8.77 -8.74
CA ARG A 51 6.80 -8.24 -10.11
C ARG A 51 8.11 -7.48 -10.36
N THR A 52 8.25 -6.91 -11.56
CA THR A 52 9.49 -6.25 -11.99
C THR A 52 9.94 -5.13 -11.03
N ASP A 53 9.03 -4.22 -10.67
CA ASP A 53 9.36 -3.03 -9.86
C ASP A 53 8.53 -2.88 -8.58
N TYR A 54 7.65 -3.86 -8.31
CA TYR A 54 6.75 -3.83 -7.16
C TYR A 54 6.40 -5.23 -6.67
N PHE A 55 5.82 -5.29 -5.47
CA PHE A 55 5.26 -6.51 -4.88
C PHE A 55 3.76 -6.36 -4.68
N ILE A 56 3.02 -7.45 -4.80
CA ILE A 56 1.61 -7.53 -4.40
C ILE A 56 1.52 -8.44 -3.19
N ARG A 57 1.04 -7.94 -2.06
CA ARG A 57 0.78 -8.74 -0.86
C ARG A 57 -0.70 -8.87 -0.60
N THR A 58 -1.16 -10.08 -0.31
CA THR A 58 -2.48 -10.33 0.26
C THR A 58 -2.34 -10.32 1.77
N LEU A 59 -2.84 -9.27 2.40
CA LEU A 59 -2.83 -9.10 3.85
C LEU A 59 -4.19 -9.47 4.42
N LEU A 60 -4.21 -10.19 5.54
CA LEU A 60 -5.42 -10.43 6.32
C LEU A 60 -5.41 -9.50 7.53
N LEU A 61 -6.41 -8.64 7.63
CA LEU A 61 -6.61 -7.74 8.77
C LEU A 61 -7.74 -8.29 9.64
N GLU A 62 -7.40 -8.56 10.88
CA GLU A 62 -8.34 -8.95 11.92
C GLU A 62 -8.53 -7.78 12.89
N PHE A 63 -9.78 -7.41 13.13
CA PHE A 63 -10.16 -6.41 14.12
C PHE A 63 -11.46 -6.85 14.80
N GLN A 64 -11.39 -7.07 16.12
CA GLN A 64 -12.51 -7.64 16.89
C GLN A 64 -12.96 -8.98 16.29
N ASN A 65 -14.20 -9.08 15.82
CA ASN A 65 -14.77 -10.27 15.20
C ASN A 65 -14.91 -10.14 13.67
N GLU A 66 -14.26 -9.13 13.08
CA GLU A 66 -14.21 -8.93 11.64
C GLU A 66 -12.84 -9.28 11.08
N THR A 67 -12.84 -9.92 9.91
CA THR A 67 -11.66 -10.24 9.14
C THR A 67 -11.83 -9.69 7.73
N ARG A 68 -10.82 -9.01 7.20
CA ARG A 68 -10.83 -8.43 5.85
C ARG A 68 -9.51 -8.68 5.14
N SER A 69 -9.60 -9.08 3.87
CA SER A 69 -8.43 -9.14 2.99
C SER A 69 -8.17 -7.78 2.37
N VAL A 70 -6.91 -7.35 2.38
CA VAL A 70 -6.42 -6.11 1.78
C VAL A 70 -5.22 -6.43 0.89
N TYR A 71 -5.18 -5.82 -0.29
CA TYR A 71 -4.07 -5.99 -1.21
C TYR A 71 -3.12 -4.80 -1.13
N GLN A 72 -1.86 -5.06 -0.79
CA GLN A 72 -0.82 -4.03 -0.77
C GLN A 72 0.05 -4.14 -2.02
N PHE A 73 0.01 -3.12 -2.87
CA PHE A 73 0.93 -2.90 -3.98
C PHE A 73 2.10 -2.05 -3.48
N HIS A 74 3.29 -2.63 -3.37
CA HIS A 74 4.48 -1.94 -2.87
C HIS A 74 5.48 -1.73 -3.99
N TYR A 75 5.46 -0.54 -4.59
CA TYR A 75 6.40 -0.10 -5.61
C TYR A 75 7.73 0.31 -4.97
N VAL A 76 8.79 -0.44 -5.26
CA VAL A 76 10.09 -0.30 -4.59
C VAL A 76 11.13 0.40 -5.44
N ASN A 77 10.87 0.61 -6.73
CA ASN A 77 11.86 1.15 -7.66
C ASN A 77 11.59 2.61 -8.06
N TRP A 78 10.95 3.40 -7.19
CA TRP A 78 10.74 4.83 -7.46
C TRP A 78 11.98 5.65 -7.08
N PRO A 79 12.55 6.46 -7.99
CA PRO A 79 13.70 7.32 -7.70
C PRO A 79 13.34 8.51 -6.79
N ASP A 80 14.20 8.81 -5.82
CA ASP A 80 13.91 9.80 -4.77
C ASP A 80 13.72 11.25 -5.23
N HIS A 81 14.35 11.61 -6.34
CA HIS A 81 14.37 12.96 -6.89
C HIS A 81 14.14 12.96 -8.40
N ASP A 82 13.64 11.86 -8.94
CA ASP A 82 13.43 11.68 -10.37
C ASP A 82 12.17 10.86 -10.64
N VAL A 83 11.77 10.78 -11.89
CA VAL A 83 10.74 9.84 -12.35
C VAL A 83 11.41 8.56 -12.85
N PRO A 84 10.74 7.40 -12.76
CA PRO A 84 11.22 6.19 -13.39
C PRO A 84 11.48 6.40 -14.89
N SER A 85 12.53 5.77 -15.41
CA SER A 85 12.91 5.85 -16.82
C SER A 85 11.89 5.20 -17.77
N SER A 86 11.03 4.32 -17.25
CA SER A 86 9.84 3.78 -17.91
C SER A 86 8.65 3.81 -16.95
N PHE A 87 7.45 4.01 -17.51
CA PHE A 87 6.18 3.95 -16.79
C PHE A 87 5.48 2.59 -16.92
N ASP A 88 6.04 1.63 -17.67
CA ASP A 88 5.37 0.36 -17.98
C ASP A 88 4.94 -0.39 -16.71
N SER A 89 5.83 -0.52 -15.73
CA SER A 89 5.53 -1.19 -14.46
C SER A 89 4.51 -0.42 -13.59
N ILE A 90 4.45 0.91 -13.72
CA ILE A 90 3.45 1.72 -13.02
C ILE A 90 2.08 1.53 -13.67
N LEU A 91 2.02 1.51 -15.00
CA LEU A 91 0.78 1.29 -15.75
C LEU A 91 0.24 -0.13 -15.53
N ASP A 92 1.13 -1.14 -15.50
CA ASP A 92 0.80 -2.51 -15.12
C ASP A 92 0.22 -2.57 -13.70
N MET A 93 0.90 -1.95 -12.73
CA MET A 93 0.43 -1.87 -11.34
C MET A 93 -0.95 -1.22 -11.23
N ILE A 94 -1.18 -0.09 -11.92
CA ILE A 94 -2.49 0.61 -11.92
C ILE A 94 -3.58 -0.26 -12.56
N SER A 95 -3.26 -0.97 -13.64
CA SER A 95 -4.21 -1.84 -14.33
C SER A 95 -4.64 -3.00 -13.42
N LEU A 96 -3.68 -3.70 -12.82
CA LEU A 96 -3.94 -4.79 -11.88
C LEU A 96 -4.66 -4.30 -10.63
N MET A 97 -4.29 -3.14 -10.10
CA MET A 97 -4.98 -2.54 -8.95
C MET A 97 -6.48 -2.37 -9.22
N ARG A 98 -6.85 -1.96 -10.42
CA ARG A 98 -8.26 -1.81 -10.83
C ARG A 98 -8.97 -3.14 -11.02
N GLU A 99 -8.26 -4.19 -11.44
CA GLU A 99 -8.82 -5.55 -11.50
C GLU A 99 -9.10 -6.13 -10.11
N TYR A 100 -8.27 -5.78 -9.12
CA TYR A 100 -8.42 -6.23 -7.73
C TYR A 100 -9.46 -5.42 -6.95
N GLN A 101 -9.82 -4.23 -7.44
CA GLN A 101 -10.82 -3.38 -6.81
C GLN A 101 -12.22 -3.89 -7.16
N GLU A 102 -13.01 -4.22 -6.13
CA GLU A 102 -14.36 -4.74 -6.32
C GLU A 102 -15.29 -3.74 -7.04
N HIS A 103 -15.30 -2.48 -6.60
CA HIS A 103 -16.11 -1.39 -7.17
C HIS A 103 -15.40 -0.03 -7.10
N GLU A 104 -15.66 0.86 -8.05
CA GLU A 104 -15.02 2.19 -8.17
C GLU A 104 -15.24 3.10 -6.95
N ASP A 105 -16.32 2.88 -6.20
CA ASP A 105 -16.69 3.69 -5.02
C ASP A 105 -15.81 3.39 -3.78
N VAL A 106 -15.04 2.30 -3.81
CA VAL A 106 -14.14 1.92 -2.71
C VAL A 106 -12.85 2.74 -2.80
N PRO A 107 -12.47 3.53 -1.77
CA PRO A 107 -11.27 4.34 -1.83
C PRO A 107 -9.99 3.48 -1.79
N ILE A 108 -8.96 3.98 -2.46
CA ILE A 108 -7.63 3.36 -2.50
C ILE A 108 -6.72 4.12 -1.54
N CYS A 109 -6.14 3.41 -0.58
CA CYS A 109 -5.18 4.02 0.32
C CYS A 109 -3.82 4.14 -0.38
N ILE A 110 -3.42 5.36 -0.74
CA ILE A 110 -2.08 5.60 -1.30
C ILE A 110 -1.25 6.34 -0.26
N HIS A 111 -0.08 5.81 0.07
CA HIS A 111 0.90 6.54 0.85
C HIS A 111 2.26 6.55 0.16
N CYS A 112 2.91 7.70 0.27
CA CYS A 112 4.19 7.93 -0.34
C CYS A 112 4.95 9.06 0.33
N ARG A 113 6.18 9.31 -0.15
CA ARG A 113 6.87 10.58 0.01
C ARG A 113 6.22 11.66 -0.85
N TYR A 114 6.25 12.90 -0.34
CA TYR A 114 5.54 14.09 -0.84
C TYR A 114 5.51 14.29 -2.38
N GLN A 115 6.49 13.81 -3.16
CA GLN A 115 6.59 14.04 -4.60
C GLN A 115 5.72 13.13 -5.48
N ILE A 116 5.38 11.92 -5.03
CA ILE A 116 4.61 10.93 -5.82
C ILE A 116 3.10 11.13 -5.65
N TYR A 117 2.71 11.85 -4.60
CA TYR A 117 1.33 12.22 -4.31
C TYR A 117 0.67 12.96 -5.48
N LEU A 118 1.41 13.84 -6.16
CA LEU A 118 0.88 14.60 -7.30
C LEU A 118 0.54 13.68 -8.48
N PHE A 119 1.39 12.69 -8.79
CA PHE A 119 1.16 11.73 -9.88
C PHE A 119 -0.13 10.93 -9.68
N PHE A 120 -0.35 10.38 -8.47
CA PHE A 120 -1.58 9.63 -8.20
C PHE A 120 -2.82 10.51 -8.15
N LYS A 121 -2.68 11.77 -7.73
CA LYS A 121 -3.76 12.76 -7.79
C LYS A 121 -4.14 13.11 -9.23
N PHE A 122 -3.17 13.15 -10.16
CA PHE A 122 -3.44 13.33 -11.59
C PHE A 122 -4.26 12.17 -12.20
N ILE A 123 -4.21 10.97 -11.61
CA ILE A 123 -4.86 9.76 -12.14
C ILE A 123 -6.27 9.53 -11.53
N ASN A 124 -6.82 10.51 -10.79
CA ASN A 124 -8.14 10.45 -10.15
C ASN A 124 -8.32 9.24 -9.20
N ILE A 125 -7.27 8.82 -8.52
CA ILE A 125 -7.40 7.80 -7.47
C ILE A 125 -7.77 8.50 -6.15
N SER A 126 -8.84 8.05 -5.49
CA SER A 126 -9.33 8.59 -4.21
C SER A 126 -8.32 8.31 -3.08
N ILE A 127 -7.47 9.29 -2.76
CA ILE A 127 -6.40 9.15 -1.75
C ILE A 127 -6.96 9.36 -0.33
N LEU A 128 -7.07 8.28 0.46
CA LEU A 128 -7.33 8.38 1.90
C LEU A 128 -6.00 8.60 2.66
N LEU A 129 -5.57 9.86 2.78
CA LEU A 129 -4.44 10.25 3.62
C LEU A 129 -4.79 10.03 5.10
N LYS A 130 -4.21 9.01 5.74
CA LYS A 130 -4.09 8.97 7.20
C LYS A 130 -2.63 9.22 7.61
N SER A 131 -2.12 10.38 7.23
CA SER A 131 -0.88 10.93 7.79
C SER A 131 -1.14 11.41 9.22
N ARG A 132 -1.26 10.47 10.18
CA ARG A 132 -1.24 10.79 11.62
C ARG A 132 -0.84 9.61 12.51
N LEU A 133 0.14 8.83 12.07
CA LEU A 133 0.82 7.82 12.90
C LEU A 133 2.35 7.93 12.74
N LEU A 134 2.87 9.16 12.81
CA LEU A 134 4.30 9.43 12.99
C LEU A 134 4.48 10.79 13.67
N VAL A 135 4.04 10.88 14.94
CA VAL A 135 4.72 11.58 16.05
C VAL A 135 4.35 10.84 17.32
#